data_AF-A0A941HUS4-F1
#
_entry.id   AF-A0A941HUS4-F1
#
_cell.length_a   1.000
_cell.length_b   1.000
_cell.length_c   1.000
_cell.angle_alpha   90.00
_cell.angle_beta   90.00
_cell.angle_gamma   90.00
#
_symmetry.space_group_name_H-M   'P 1'
#
loop_
_entity.id
_entity.type
_entity.pdbx_description
1 polymer ?
#
loop_
_entity_poly.entity_id
_entity_poly.type
_entity_poly.pdbx_seq_one_letter_code
_entity_poly.pdbx_strand_id
1 'polypeptide(L)'
;MVGALALMSFAGAAHAQSVCQGSAPSVGVEIHGPVLQVLDSERLCVALGATPDQWVEVRLAPEPLQKTSAYPANRGSLMAVAFAQNITCKIVGAEGGLPVATCKVDDQSVRALTRQPAAYTAGQAWR
;
A
#
# COMPACT_ATOMS: atom_id res chain seq x y z
N MET A 1 -18.90 -30.93 46.50
CA MET A 1 -17.69 -30.26 45.96
C MET A 1 -17.95 -29.96 44.49
N VAL A 2 -18.05 -28.68 44.14
CA VAL A 2 -18.24 -28.19 42.77
C VAL A 2 -16.89 -27.63 42.32
N GLY A 3 -16.36 -28.09 41.20
CA GLY A 3 -15.12 -27.58 40.60
C GLY A 3 -15.32 -27.33 39.12
N ALA A 4 -15.72 -26.12 38.75
CA ALA A 4 -15.82 -25.68 37.37
C ALA A 4 -14.49 -25.05 36.95
N LEU A 5 -13.75 -25.73 36.06
CA LEU A 5 -12.54 -25.21 35.44
C LEU A 5 -12.93 -24.33 34.24
N ALA A 6 -12.84 -23.01 34.42
CA ALA A 6 -13.01 -22.03 33.37
C ALA A 6 -11.73 -21.96 32.51
N LEU A 7 -11.84 -22.36 31.24
CA LEU A 7 -10.79 -22.19 30.23
C LEU A 7 -10.88 -20.78 29.65
N MET A 8 -9.96 -19.89 30.05
CA MET A 8 -9.80 -18.58 29.41
C MET A 8 -8.94 -18.72 28.16
N SER A 9 -9.57 -18.69 26.99
CA SER A 9 -8.87 -18.63 25.70
C SER A 9 -8.39 -17.19 25.43
N PHE A 10 -7.09 -16.95 25.52
CA PHE A 10 -6.47 -15.69 25.08
C PHE A 10 -6.35 -15.69 23.55
N ALA A 11 -7.27 -15.00 22.87
CA ALA A 11 -7.12 -14.67 21.45
C ALA A 11 -6.16 -13.47 21.34
N GLY A 12 -4.86 -13.74 21.20
CA GLY A 12 -3.88 -12.71 20.84
C GLY A 12 -4.13 -12.24 19.42
N ALA A 13 -4.57 -10.98 19.26
CA ALA A 13 -4.59 -10.34 17.96
C ALA A 13 -3.14 -10.17 17.48
N ALA A 14 -2.71 -10.99 16.53
CA ALA A 14 -1.45 -10.77 15.83
C ALA A 14 -1.63 -9.54 14.93
N HIS A 15 -1.34 -8.35 15.46
CA HIS A 15 -1.17 -7.17 14.63
C HIS A 15 0.08 -7.43 13.78
N ALA A 16 -0.10 -7.73 12.49
CA ALA A 16 1.00 -7.79 11.55
C ALA A 16 1.70 -6.43 11.56
N GLN A 17 2.85 -6.35 12.22
CA GLN A 17 3.69 -5.16 12.22
C GLN A 17 4.00 -4.82 10.75
N SER A 18 3.88 -3.55 10.37
CA SER A 18 4.21 -3.13 9.01
C SER A 18 5.66 -3.53 8.73
N VAL A 19 5.87 -4.22 7.61
CA VAL A 19 7.21 -4.65 7.18
C VAL A 19 8.06 -3.43 6.81
N CYS A 20 7.43 -2.31 6.49
CA CYS A 20 8.05 -1.02 6.29
C CYS A 20 8.28 -0.33 7.65
N GLN A 21 9.55 -0.16 8.03
CA GLN A 21 9.97 0.49 9.27
C GLN A 21 10.73 1.79 9.02
N GLY A 22 10.90 2.16 7.75
CA GLY A 22 11.60 3.38 7.36
C GLY A 22 10.85 4.64 7.73
N SER A 23 11.62 5.68 8.04
CA SER A 23 11.08 7.00 8.39
C SER A 23 10.34 7.62 7.20
N ALA A 24 9.20 8.26 7.47
CA ALA A 24 8.44 8.99 6.48
C ALA A 24 9.29 10.11 5.84
N PRO A 25 9.46 10.15 4.50
CA PRO A 25 10.16 11.23 3.83
C PRO A 25 9.40 12.55 3.94
N SER A 26 10.12 13.67 3.89
CA SER A 26 9.52 15.01 3.93
C SER A 26 8.70 15.32 2.67
N VAL A 27 7.73 16.22 2.79
CA VAL A 27 6.96 16.73 1.65
C VAL A 27 7.89 17.37 0.60
N GLY A 28 7.63 17.09 -0.68
CA GLY A 28 8.43 17.56 -1.80
C GLY A 28 9.58 16.62 -2.20
N VAL A 29 9.94 15.67 -1.33
CA VAL A 29 10.93 14.63 -1.64
C VAL A 29 10.37 13.66 -2.67
N GLU A 30 11.22 13.26 -3.61
CA GLU A 30 10.96 12.16 -4.52
C GLU A 30 11.70 10.92 -4.03
N ILE A 31 11.00 9.79 -4.02
CA ILE A 31 11.58 8.48 -3.70
C ILE A 31 11.37 7.54 -4.89
N HIS A 32 12.33 6.64 -5.09
CA HIS A 32 12.29 5.64 -6.16
C HIS A 32 12.67 4.27 -5.59
N GLY A 33 11.90 3.24 -5.91
CA GLY A 33 12.26 1.88 -5.56
C GLY A 33 11.21 0.84 -5.93
N PRO A 34 11.54 -0.45 -5.77
CA PRO A 34 10.59 -1.52 -6.00
C PRO A 34 9.55 -1.56 -4.88
N VAL A 35 8.31 -1.90 -5.25
CA VAL A 35 7.26 -2.19 -4.27
C VAL A 35 7.44 -3.60 -3.73
N LEU A 36 7.73 -3.71 -2.43
CA LEU A 36 7.88 -4.98 -1.73
C LEU A 36 6.54 -5.57 -1.27
N GLN A 37 5.58 -4.70 -0.98
CA GLN A 37 4.28 -5.11 -0.45
C GLN A 37 3.19 -4.11 -0.82
N VAL A 38 2.01 -4.63 -1.11
CA VAL A 38 0.76 -3.86 -1.17
C VAL A 38 -0.05 -4.19 0.08
N LEU A 39 -0.22 -3.19 0.94
CA LEU A 39 -0.83 -3.35 2.25
C LEU A 39 -2.36 -3.38 2.14
N ASP A 40 -2.93 -2.49 1.33
CA ASP A 40 -4.36 -2.42 1.04
C ASP A 40 -4.63 -1.80 -0.34
N SER A 41 -5.79 -1.19 -0.57
CA SER A 41 -6.15 -0.55 -1.84
C SER A 41 -5.43 0.77 -2.12
N GLU A 42 -4.68 1.32 -1.17
CA GLU A 42 -4.06 2.65 -1.31
C GLU A 42 -2.65 2.76 -0.72
N ARG A 43 -2.17 1.77 0.04
CA ARG A 43 -0.87 1.80 0.71
C ARG A 43 0.13 0.80 0.13
N LEU A 44 1.35 1.28 -0.07
CA LEU A 44 2.48 0.56 -0.64
C LEU A 44 3.69 0.58 0.30
N CYS A 45 4.48 -0.48 0.26
CA CYS A 45 5.81 -0.55 0.87
C CYS A 45 6.87 -0.42 -0.22
N VAL A 46 7.66 0.65 -0.20
CA VAL A 46 8.68 0.94 -1.22
C VAL A 46 10.07 0.76 -0.61
N ALA A 47 10.91 -0.07 -1.23
CA ALA A 47 12.28 -0.26 -0.77
C ALA A 47 13.18 0.87 -1.26
N LEU A 48 13.77 1.63 -0.34
CA LEU A 48 14.85 2.58 -0.64
C LEU A 48 16.23 1.98 -0.37
N GLY A 49 16.27 0.77 0.18
CA GLY A 49 17.48 0.02 0.48
C GLY A 49 17.16 -1.43 0.88
N ALA A 50 18.16 -2.14 1.41
CA ALA A 50 18.10 -3.59 1.57
C ALA A 50 17.38 -4.06 2.84
N THR A 51 17.16 -3.17 3.82
CA THR A 51 16.68 -3.53 5.16
C THR A 51 15.33 -2.86 5.49
N PRO A 52 14.51 -3.46 6.39
CA PRO A 52 13.19 -2.94 6.75
C PRO A 52 13.14 -1.47 7.20
N ASP A 53 14.19 -0.98 7.87
CA ASP A 53 14.36 0.41 8.28
C ASP A 53 14.62 1.38 7.11
N GLN A 54 14.81 0.85 5.91
CA GLN A 54 14.95 1.60 4.66
C GLN A 54 13.72 1.43 3.75
N TRP A 55 12.66 0.76 4.24
CA TRP A 55 11.43 0.53 3.48
C TRP A 55 10.34 1.46 3.99
N VAL A 56 9.81 2.27 3.09
CA VAL A 56 8.87 3.35 3.43
C VAL A 56 7.46 2.93 3.07
N GLU A 57 6.56 3.00 4.04
CA GLU A 57 5.11 2.92 3.78
C GLU A 57 4.64 4.26 3.20
N VAL A 58 4.00 4.22 2.03
CA VAL A 58 3.41 5.39 1.38
C VAL A 58 1.93 5.16 1.12
N ARG A 59 1.11 6.17 1.44
CA ARG A 59 -0.27 6.26 1.01
C ARG A 59 -0.30 6.96 -0.34
N LEU A 60 -0.90 6.34 -1.34
CA LEU A 60 -1.09 6.99 -2.62
C LEU A 60 -2.01 8.23 -2.39
N ALA A 61 -1.77 9.34 -3.10
CA ALA A 61 -2.63 10.52 -3.08
C ALA A 61 -3.91 10.28 -3.90
N PRO A 62 -5.09 10.77 -3.47
CA PRO A 62 -6.31 10.66 -4.26
C PRO A 62 -6.14 11.37 -5.61
N GLU A 63 -6.70 10.79 -6.67
CA GLU A 63 -6.85 11.52 -7.94
C GLU A 63 -8.10 12.39 -7.84
N PRO A 64 -8.07 13.63 -8.37
CA PRO A 64 -9.25 14.46 -8.52
C PRO A 64 -10.37 13.63 -9.14
N LEU A 65 -11.60 13.79 -8.66
CA LEU A 65 -12.81 13.05 -9.04
C LEU A 65 -13.02 13.00 -10.57
N GLN A 66 -12.28 12.14 -11.26
CA GLN A 66 -12.63 11.66 -12.58
C GLN A 66 -13.83 10.74 -12.38
N LYS A 67 -14.80 10.86 -13.30
CA LYS A 67 -16.04 10.07 -13.41
C LYS A 67 -15.88 8.71 -12.73
N THR A 68 -16.83 8.36 -11.87
CA THR A 68 -16.94 7.03 -11.25
C THR A 68 -16.48 5.97 -12.24
N SER A 69 -15.28 5.41 -12.01
CA SER A 69 -14.82 4.29 -12.83
C SER A 69 -15.78 3.14 -12.55
N ALA A 70 -16.18 2.41 -13.60
CA ALA A 70 -16.88 1.14 -13.43
C ALA A 70 -16.05 0.11 -12.64
N TYR A 71 -14.74 0.36 -12.50
CA TYR A 71 -13.77 -0.49 -11.82
C TYR A 71 -13.19 0.26 -10.62
N PRO A 72 -13.73 0.04 -9.40
CA PRO A 72 -13.17 0.64 -8.20
C PRO A 72 -11.75 0.12 -7.96
N ALA A 73 -10.87 1.02 -7.51
CA ALA A 73 -9.55 0.62 -7.05
C ALA A 73 -9.72 -0.34 -5.86
N ASN A 74 -9.05 -1.47 -5.92
CA ASN A 74 -9.01 -2.47 -4.85
C ASN A 74 -7.57 -2.98 -4.70
N ARG A 75 -7.30 -3.73 -3.61
CA ARG A 75 -5.97 -4.26 -3.33
C ARG A 75 -5.42 -5.11 -4.48
N GLY A 76 -6.24 -5.96 -5.09
CA GLY A 76 -5.84 -6.80 -6.22
C GLY A 76 -5.41 -5.99 -7.44
N SER A 77 -6.17 -4.95 -7.80
CA SER A 77 -5.77 -4.04 -8.89
C SER A 77 -4.45 -3.33 -8.59
N LEU A 78 -4.24 -2.92 -7.33
CA LEU A 78 -2.98 -2.29 -6.92
C LEU A 78 -1.81 -3.27 -6.93
N MET A 79 -2.04 -4.53 -6.53
CA MET A 79 -1.09 -5.63 -6.66
C MET A 79 -0.70 -5.83 -8.13
N ALA A 80 -1.67 -5.94 -9.04
CA ALA A 80 -1.42 -6.15 -10.46
C ALA A 80 -0.64 -5.00 -11.12
N VAL A 81 -0.78 -3.77 -10.63
CA VAL A 81 -0.13 -2.59 -11.20
C VAL A 81 1.26 -2.34 -10.61
N ALA A 82 1.41 -2.51 -9.29
CA ALA A 82 2.54 -1.94 -8.57
C ALA A 82 3.49 -2.99 -7.97
N PHE A 83 3.02 -4.19 -7.65
CA PHE A 83 3.85 -5.17 -6.94
C PHE A 83 5.08 -5.57 -7.75
N ALA A 84 6.24 -5.61 -7.09
CA ALA A 84 7.54 -5.89 -7.69
C ALA A 84 7.99 -4.90 -8.79
N GLN A 85 7.19 -3.88 -9.09
CA GLN A 85 7.55 -2.82 -10.04
C GLN A 85 8.36 -1.74 -9.33
N ASN A 86 9.32 -1.15 -10.06
CA ASN A 86 9.94 0.10 -9.65
C ASN A 86 8.95 1.25 -9.86
N ILE A 87 8.75 2.05 -8.83
CA ILE A 87 7.90 3.24 -8.88
C ILE A 87 8.67 4.48 -8.46
N THR A 88 8.26 5.62 -9.01
CA THR A 88 8.70 6.95 -8.57
C THR A 88 7.53 7.62 -7.85
N CYS A 89 7.74 8.01 -6.60
CA CYS A 89 6.74 8.66 -5.77
C CYS A 89 7.21 10.04 -5.33
N LYS A 90 6.41 11.06 -5.59
CA LYS A 90 6.62 12.40 -5.04
C LYS A 90 5.74 12.59 -3.82
N ILE A 91 6.33 12.87 -2.66
CA ILE A 91 5.58 13.12 -1.42
C ILE A 91 4.89 14.49 -1.53
N VAL A 92 3.57 14.50 -1.37
CA VAL A 92 2.71 15.69 -1.49
C VAL A 92 2.05 16.09 -0.17
N GLY A 93 2.12 15.25 0.86
CA GLY A 93 1.54 15.54 2.17
C GLY A 93 1.76 14.42 3.17
N ALA A 94 1.02 14.47 4.28
CA ALA A 94 0.97 13.40 5.27
C ALA A 94 -0.45 13.30 5.85
N GLU A 95 -0.89 12.09 6.15
CA GLU A 95 -2.20 11.80 6.73
C GLU A 95 -2.03 10.74 7.83
N GLY A 96 -2.41 11.07 9.06
CA GLY A 96 -2.26 10.14 10.20
C GLY A 96 -0.82 9.70 10.47
N GLY A 97 0.18 10.51 10.10
CA GLY A 97 1.61 10.17 10.22
C GLY A 97 2.17 9.38 9.03
N LEU A 98 1.34 8.95 8.08
CA LEU A 98 1.78 8.28 6.84
C LEU A 98 2.03 9.32 5.73
N PRO A 99 3.15 9.23 4.99
CA PRO A 99 3.40 10.12 3.87
C PRO A 99 2.42 9.83 2.72
N VAL A 100 1.85 10.88 2.17
CA VAL A 100 0.93 10.85 1.03
C VAL A 100 1.69 11.23 -0.24
N ALA A 101 1.60 10.42 -1.29
CA ALA A 101 2.43 10.58 -2.49
C ALA A 101 1.69 10.38 -3.81
N THR A 102 2.04 11.14 -4.84
CA THR A 102 1.69 10.79 -6.23
C THR A 102 2.75 9.84 -6.76
N CYS A 103 2.35 8.66 -7.23
CA CYS A 103 3.28 7.63 -7.68
C CYS A 103 3.04 7.25 -9.13
N LYS A 104 4.14 6.95 -9.83
CA LYS A 104 4.15 6.49 -11.22
C LYS A 104 4.91 5.18 -11.38
N VAL A 105 4.43 4.34 -12.29
CA VAL A 105 5.14 3.18 -12.84
C VAL A 105 5.23 3.42 -14.35
N ASP A 106 6.43 3.29 -14.93
CA ASP A 106 6.66 3.56 -16.37
C ASP A 106 6.02 4.87 -16.85
N ASP A 107 6.22 5.96 -16.09
CA ASP A 107 5.64 7.30 -16.28
C ASP A 107 4.11 7.43 -16.17
N GLN A 108 3.38 6.35 -15.92
CA GLN A 108 1.93 6.31 -15.77
C GLN A 108 1.50 6.38 -14.30
N SER A 109 0.43 7.13 -14.01
CA SER A 109 -0.15 7.23 -12.67
C SER A 109 -0.58 5.85 -12.17
N VAL A 110 0.02 5.38 -11.07
CA VAL A 110 -0.36 4.11 -10.42
C VAL A 110 -1.85 4.12 -10.08
N ARG A 111 -2.37 5.25 -9.59
CA ARG A 111 -3.79 5.37 -9.23
C ARG A 111 -4.71 5.26 -10.45
N ALA A 112 -4.37 5.93 -11.55
CA ALA A 112 -5.17 5.84 -12.77
C ALA A 112 -5.19 4.40 -13.31
N LEU A 113 -4.03 3.72 -13.29
CA LEU A 113 -3.90 2.35 -13.76
C LEU A 113 -4.77 1.37 -12.97
N THR A 114 -4.85 1.49 -11.65
CA THR A 114 -5.68 0.59 -10.81
C THR A 114 -7.18 0.65 -11.11
N ARG A 115 -7.64 1.70 -11.80
CA ARG A 115 -9.04 1.90 -12.20
C ARG A 115 -9.34 1.44 -13.62
N GLN A 116 -8.37 0.84 -14.31
CA GLN A 116 -8.56 0.29 -15.64
C GLN A 116 -9.14 -1.13 -15.60
N PRO A 117 -9.94 -1.53 -16.61
CA PRO A 117 -10.50 -2.89 -16.69
C PRO A 117 -9.43 -3.99 -16.64
N ALA A 118 -8.27 -3.75 -17.27
CA ALA A 118 -7.16 -4.70 -17.30
C ALA A 118 -6.59 -4.94 -15.90
N ALA A 119 -6.32 -3.88 -15.14
CA ALA A 119 -5.84 -3.98 -13.77
C ALA A 119 -6.87 -4.65 -12.85
N TYR A 120 -8.16 -4.32 -13.00
CA TYR A 120 -9.22 -4.96 -12.24
C TYR A 120 -9.31 -6.46 -12.51
N THR A 121 -9.27 -6.86 -13.78
CA THR A 121 -9.34 -8.28 -14.18
C THR A 121 -8.12 -9.04 -13.70
N ALA A 122 -6.92 -8.49 -13.90
CA ALA A 122 -5.68 -9.08 -13.40
C ALA A 122 -5.68 -9.16 -11.86
N GLY A 123 -6.26 -8.15 -11.20
CA GLY A 123 -6.42 -8.08 -9.76
C GLY A 123 -7.20 -9.24 -9.15
N GLN A 124 -8.14 -9.83 -9.89
CA GLN A 124 -8.92 -10.99 -9.42
C GLN A 124 -8.07 -12.26 -9.23
N ALA A 125 -6.90 -12.33 -9.88
CA ALA A 125 -5.97 -13.45 -9.72
C ALA A 125 -5.09 -13.32 -8.47
N TRP A 126 -5.02 -12.14 -7.86
CA TRP A 126 -4.25 -11.87 -6.65
C TRP A 126 -5.06 -12.26 -5.41
N ARG A 127 -4.54 -13.21 -4.63
CA ARG A 127 -5.15 -13.70 -3.37
C ARG A 127 -4.77 -12.83 -2.18
#